data_AF-A0AA43JU91-F1
#
_entry.id   AF-A0AA43JU91-F1
#
_cell.length_a   1.000
_cell.length_b   1.000
_cell.length_c   1.000
_cell.angle_alpha   90.00
_cell.angle_beta   90.00
_cell.angle_gamma   90.00
#
_symmetry.space_group_name_H-M   'P 1'
#
loop_
_entity.id
_entity.type
_entity.pdbx_description
1 polymer ?
#
loop_
_entity_poly.entity_id
_entity_poly.type
_entity_poly.pdbx_seq_one_letter_code
_entity_poly.pdbx_strand_id
1 'polypeptide(L)'
;MIQVPAWTGNDVVDLTARRIRALADNPRFRKRVLAASEEDWLATRPGSVDLWAVWSAKEAAFKAVSKLLGSPPVFRHAAFVTELEDAGRADLTAFLGAVSCSVTGSPPELAYSLVGTVRHGTDTVRVCVWVAATAVHAVGVANTLRSGRPATDRLPSTRPFGLACSCSVSGGSVSGVPVLSARESALVRTPWSASVRTSAKEGLAAVLAVDPGRIEILSRPVGSAGGHPPYVVVDGREAPVDVSLSHDGPWIAWSCTYDSNTTEE
;
A
#
# COMPACT_ATOMS: atom_id res chain seq x y z
N MET A 1 8.46 11.63 18.77
CA MET A 1 7.74 11.02 17.62
C MET A 1 8.64 9.93 17.09
N ILE A 2 8.17 8.69 16.98
CA ILE A 2 8.99 7.60 16.44
C ILE A 2 9.27 7.91 14.97
N GLN A 3 10.55 7.80 14.58
CA GLN A 3 10.99 8.09 13.23
C GLN A 3 10.94 6.79 12.42
N VAL A 4 10.10 6.76 11.39
CA VAL A 4 10.08 5.69 10.38
C VAL A 4 10.94 6.10 9.19
N PRO A 5 11.57 5.15 8.47
CA PRO A 5 12.50 5.49 7.40
C PRO A 5 11.80 5.92 6.10
N ALA A 6 10.57 5.47 5.88
CA ALA A 6 9.69 5.88 4.80
C ALA A 6 8.22 5.69 5.22
N TRP A 7 7.29 6.30 4.49
CA TRP A 7 5.85 6.08 4.66
C TRP A 7 5.33 5.21 3.52
N THR A 8 4.58 4.17 3.85
CA THR A 8 3.95 3.27 2.89
C THR A 8 2.43 3.38 2.91
N GLY A 9 1.86 3.22 1.73
CA GLY A 9 0.45 2.96 1.53
C GLY A 9 0.28 1.76 0.61
N ASN A 10 -0.84 1.05 0.74
CA ASN A 10 -1.19 0.00 -0.22
C ASN A 10 -2.68 0.04 -0.55
N ASP A 11 -3.05 -0.61 -1.63
CA ASP A 11 -4.45 -0.85 -1.96
C ASP A 11 -4.65 -2.16 -2.71
N VAL A 12 -5.81 -2.79 -2.53
CA VAL A 12 -6.17 -4.02 -3.23
C VAL A 12 -7.61 -3.91 -3.74
N VAL A 13 -7.84 -4.37 -4.96
CA VAL A 13 -9.17 -4.37 -5.61
C VAL A 13 -9.50 -5.77 -6.08
N ASP A 14 -10.69 -6.25 -5.74
CA ASP A 14 -11.26 -7.52 -6.19
C ASP A 14 -11.92 -7.34 -7.57
N LEU A 15 -11.22 -7.75 -8.63
CA LEU A 15 -11.73 -7.65 -10.00
C LEU A 15 -12.92 -8.57 -10.26
N THR A 16 -13.14 -9.58 -9.41
CA THR A 16 -14.25 -10.51 -9.56
C THR A 16 -15.57 -9.89 -9.07
N ALA A 17 -15.50 -8.86 -8.24
CA ALA A 17 -16.68 -8.24 -7.66
C ALA A 17 -17.58 -7.55 -8.69
N ARG A 18 -18.89 -7.80 -8.60
CA ARG A 18 -19.89 -7.20 -9.51
C ARG A 18 -19.87 -5.66 -9.49
N ARG A 19 -19.63 -5.05 -8.32
CA ARG A 19 -19.56 -3.58 -8.16
C ARG A 19 -18.42 -2.96 -8.98
N ILE A 20 -17.29 -3.65 -9.07
CA ILE A 20 -16.08 -3.18 -9.76
C ILE A 20 -16.34 -3.15 -11.26
N ARG A 21 -16.91 -4.22 -11.82
CA ARG A 21 -17.29 -4.26 -13.24
C ARG A 21 -18.30 -3.17 -13.62
N ALA A 22 -19.31 -2.94 -12.79
CA ALA A 22 -20.35 -1.93 -13.06
C ALA A 22 -19.85 -0.48 -13.01
N LEU A 23 -18.81 -0.20 -12.21
CA LEU A 23 -18.27 1.16 -12.06
C LEU A 23 -17.32 1.56 -13.20
N ALA A 24 -16.64 0.60 -13.82
CA ALA A 24 -15.66 0.87 -14.85
C ALA A 24 -16.23 1.61 -16.07
N ASP A 25 -17.47 1.29 -16.44
CA ASP A 25 -18.16 1.87 -17.59
C ASP A 25 -18.91 3.16 -17.25
N ASN A 26 -18.89 3.60 -16.00
CA ASN A 26 -19.64 4.78 -15.56
C ASN A 26 -18.86 6.08 -15.87
N PRO A 27 -19.32 6.95 -16.79
CA PRO A 27 -18.55 8.14 -17.18
C PRO A 27 -18.40 9.17 -16.06
N ARG A 28 -19.38 9.25 -15.14
CA ARG A 28 -19.31 10.14 -13.98
C ARG A 28 -18.26 9.65 -12.97
N PHE A 29 -18.15 8.34 -12.82
CA PHE A 29 -17.12 7.73 -11.98
C PHE A 29 -15.73 8.04 -12.56
N ARG A 30 -15.51 7.76 -13.85
CA ARG A 30 -14.25 8.04 -14.53
C ARG A 30 -13.82 9.50 -14.41
N LYS A 31 -14.72 10.44 -14.73
CA LYS A 31 -14.46 11.89 -14.61
C LYS A 31 -14.08 12.34 -13.19
N ARG A 32 -14.58 11.66 -12.16
CA ARG A 32 -14.25 11.97 -10.76
C ARG A 32 -12.86 11.42 -10.36
N VAL A 33 -12.48 10.29 -10.94
CA VAL A 33 -11.29 9.52 -10.58
C VAL A 33 -10.07 9.97 -11.35
N LEU A 34 -10.22 10.17 -12.65
CA LEU A 34 -9.12 10.31 -13.58
C LEU A 34 -8.77 11.78 -13.85
N ALA A 35 -7.48 12.04 -13.96
CA ALA A 35 -6.92 13.21 -14.61
C ALA A 35 -6.93 13.01 -16.14
N ALA A 36 -6.81 14.10 -16.90
CA ALA A 36 -6.85 14.04 -18.36
C ALA A 36 -5.77 13.13 -18.96
N SER A 37 -4.53 13.21 -18.44
CA SER A 37 -3.41 12.36 -18.89
C SER A 37 -3.65 10.87 -18.63
N GLU A 38 -4.40 10.52 -17.59
CA GLU A 38 -4.73 9.13 -17.27
C GLU A 38 -5.84 8.59 -18.17
N GLU A 39 -6.82 9.42 -18.56
CA GLU A 39 -7.79 9.06 -19.60
C GLU A 39 -7.09 8.81 -20.94
N ASP A 40 -6.15 9.67 -21.33
CA ASP A 40 -5.37 9.50 -22.56
C ASP A 40 -4.55 8.19 -22.53
N TRP A 41 -3.91 7.89 -21.40
CA TRP A 41 -3.17 6.64 -21.21
C TRP A 41 -4.09 5.41 -21.28
N LEU A 42 -5.23 5.45 -20.59
CA LEU A 42 -6.22 4.36 -20.61
C LEU A 42 -6.85 4.16 -21.99
N ALA A 43 -6.98 5.21 -22.82
CA ALA A 43 -7.49 5.08 -24.18
C ALA A 43 -6.60 4.18 -25.06
N THR A 44 -5.32 4.02 -24.71
CA THR A 44 -4.38 3.13 -25.41
C THR A 44 -4.39 1.68 -24.91
N ARG A 45 -5.12 1.38 -23.82
CA ARG A 45 -5.11 0.06 -23.17
C ARG A 45 -6.50 -0.57 -23.19
N PRO A 46 -6.67 -1.80 -23.70
CA PRO A 46 -7.98 -2.43 -23.80
C PRO A 46 -8.51 -2.86 -22.42
N GLY A 47 -9.81 -2.62 -22.20
CA GLY A 47 -10.52 -3.11 -21.02
C GLY A 47 -10.47 -2.16 -19.81
N SER A 48 -10.96 -2.65 -18.67
CA SER A 48 -11.13 -1.84 -17.45
C SER A 48 -10.10 -2.12 -16.36
N VAL A 49 -9.19 -3.09 -16.55
CA VAL A 49 -8.27 -3.51 -15.49
C VAL A 49 -7.29 -2.40 -15.13
N ASP A 50 -6.76 -1.70 -16.13
CA ASP A 50 -5.81 -0.59 -15.93
C ASP A 50 -6.45 0.62 -15.23
N LEU A 51 -7.77 0.81 -15.33
CA LEU A 51 -8.49 1.81 -14.52
C LEU A 51 -8.35 1.48 -13.02
N TRP A 52 -8.42 0.20 -12.66
CA TRP A 52 -8.26 -0.25 -11.28
C TRP A 52 -6.80 -0.20 -10.83
N ALA A 53 -5.84 -0.39 -11.74
CA ALA A 53 -4.42 -0.12 -11.49
C ALA A 53 -4.18 1.35 -11.13
N VAL A 54 -4.73 2.28 -11.90
CA VAL A 54 -4.67 3.73 -11.62
C VAL A 54 -5.36 4.06 -10.29
N TRP A 55 -6.57 3.52 -10.06
CA TRP A 55 -7.29 3.69 -8.80
C TRP A 55 -6.45 3.24 -7.60
N SER A 56 -5.94 2.00 -7.62
CA SER A 56 -5.18 1.46 -6.49
C SER A 56 -3.88 2.20 -6.26
N ALA A 57 -3.20 2.67 -7.32
CA ALA A 57 -2.02 3.51 -7.20
C ALA A 57 -2.33 4.82 -6.44
N LYS A 58 -3.45 5.47 -6.76
CA LYS A 58 -3.90 6.70 -6.07
C LYS A 58 -4.25 6.45 -4.62
N GLU A 59 -4.97 5.37 -4.30
CA GLU A 59 -5.32 5.01 -2.93
C GLU A 59 -4.07 4.70 -2.09
N ALA A 60 -3.12 3.95 -2.65
CA ALA A 60 -1.84 3.68 -2.02
C ALA A 60 -1.06 4.99 -1.76
N ALA A 61 -1.00 5.89 -2.75
CA ALA A 61 -0.35 7.19 -2.60
C ALA A 61 -1.04 8.08 -1.56
N PHE A 62 -2.38 8.12 -1.57
CA PHE A 62 -3.16 8.88 -0.59
C PHE A 62 -2.87 8.42 0.84
N LYS A 63 -2.82 7.10 1.08
CA LYS A 63 -2.47 6.54 2.40
C LYS A 63 -1.05 6.93 2.82
N ALA A 64 -0.07 6.87 1.92
CA ALA A 64 1.31 7.25 2.21
C ALA A 64 1.44 8.76 2.51
N VAL A 65 0.86 9.61 1.66
CA VAL A 65 0.88 11.08 1.81
C VAL A 65 0.14 11.53 3.07
N SER A 66 -0.99 10.91 3.41
CA SER A 66 -1.74 11.24 4.62
C SER A 66 -0.93 11.06 5.89
N LYS A 67 -0.07 10.03 5.93
CA LYS A 67 0.84 9.80 7.05
C LYS A 67 2.01 10.78 7.03
N LEU A 68 2.60 11.02 5.86
CA LEU A 68 3.68 12.00 5.68
C LEU A 68 3.28 13.41 6.14
N LEU A 69 2.05 13.83 5.85
CA LEU A 69 1.54 15.15 6.23
C LEU A 69 1.00 15.22 7.66
N GLY A 70 0.74 14.08 8.31
CA GLY A 70 0.10 13.97 9.63
C GLY A 70 -1.37 14.44 9.69
N SER A 71 -1.83 15.13 8.64
CA SER A 71 -3.21 15.53 8.40
C SER A 71 -3.58 15.12 6.96
N PRO A 72 -4.57 14.23 6.78
CA PRO A 72 -4.95 13.78 5.45
C PRO A 72 -5.39 14.96 4.58
N PRO A 73 -4.90 15.07 3.33
CA PRO A 73 -5.45 16.05 2.40
C PRO A 73 -6.90 15.69 2.07
N VAL A 74 -7.66 16.65 1.54
CA VAL A 74 -9.00 16.33 1.00
C VAL A 74 -8.82 15.37 -0.16
N PHE A 75 -9.37 14.17 -0.03
CA PHE A 75 -9.17 13.15 -1.05
C PHE A 75 -10.03 13.42 -2.28
N ARG A 76 -9.39 14.00 -3.30
CA ARG A 76 -9.92 14.14 -4.65
C ARG A 76 -9.06 13.29 -5.57
N HIS A 77 -9.55 12.12 -5.97
CA HIS A 77 -8.80 11.15 -6.79
C HIS A 77 -8.09 11.81 -7.99
N ALA A 78 -8.78 12.67 -8.75
CA ALA A 78 -8.19 13.34 -9.90
C ALA A 78 -7.03 14.33 -9.57
N ALA A 79 -6.86 14.72 -8.30
CA ALA A 79 -5.72 15.53 -7.85
C ALA A 79 -4.47 14.70 -7.54
N PHE A 80 -4.62 13.37 -7.40
CA PHE A 80 -3.50 12.42 -7.34
C PHE A 80 -3.25 11.94 -8.77
N VAL A 81 -2.27 12.53 -9.45
CA VAL A 81 -2.01 12.26 -10.87
C VAL A 81 -0.99 11.14 -11.00
N THR A 82 -1.34 10.12 -11.77
CA THR A 82 -0.63 8.86 -11.91
C THR A 82 0.07 8.80 -13.25
N GLU A 83 1.36 8.50 -13.24
CA GLU A 83 2.17 8.18 -14.42
C GLU A 83 2.68 6.75 -14.22
N LEU A 84 2.17 5.80 -15.01
CA LEU A 84 2.52 4.37 -14.94
C LEU A 84 3.07 3.89 -16.27
N GLU A 85 4.01 2.97 -16.18
CA GLU A 85 4.60 2.25 -17.30
C GLU A 85 4.73 0.76 -16.98
N ASP A 86 4.80 -0.07 -18.03
CA ASP A 86 5.00 -1.50 -17.86
C ASP A 86 6.37 -1.76 -17.21
N ALA A 87 6.37 -2.47 -16.09
CA ALA A 87 7.59 -2.67 -15.31
C ALA A 87 8.63 -3.54 -16.03
N GLY A 88 8.19 -4.42 -16.94
CA GLY A 88 9.07 -5.34 -17.66
C GLY A 88 9.96 -6.16 -16.71
N ARG A 89 11.28 -5.96 -16.78
CA ARG A 89 12.29 -6.57 -15.88
C ARG A 89 12.83 -5.60 -14.83
N ALA A 90 12.11 -4.52 -14.52
CA ALA A 90 12.57 -3.52 -13.57
C ALA A 90 12.89 -4.16 -12.21
N ASP A 91 14.03 -3.78 -11.64
CA ASP A 91 14.37 -4.09 -10.26
C ASP A 91 13.49 -3.25 -9.33
N LEU A 92 12.44 -3.87 -8.79
CA LEU A 92 11.48 -3.22 -7.90
C LEU A 92 12.14 -2.66 -6.63
N THR A 93 13.18 -3.31 -6.14
CA THR A 93 13.94 -2.88 -4.96
C THR A 93 14.60 -1.54 -5.27
N ALA A 94 15.35 -1.47 -6.38
CA ALA A 94 15.99 -0.24 -6.85
C ALA A 94 14.97 0.86 -7.19
N PHE A 95 13.85 0.51 -7.83
CA PHE A 95 12.80 1.46 -8.21
C PHE A 95 12.19 2.14 -6.98
N LEU A 96 11.79 1.36 -5.99
CA LEU A 96 11.18 1.88 -4.77
C LEU A 96 12.20 2.59 -3.86
N GLY A 97 13.49 2.45 -4.15
CA GLY A 97 14.58 3.01 -3.34
C GLY A 97 14.79 2.25 -2.03
N ALA A 98 14.25 1.02 -1.93
CA ALA A 98 14.48 0.12 -0.83
C ALA A 98 15.83 -0.60 -1.01
N VAL A 99 16.42 -1.09 0.08
CA VAL A 99 17.58 -2.00 0.00
C VAL A 99 17.17 -3.47 -0.06
N SER A 100 15.93 -3.77 0.33
CA SER A 100 15.31 -5.08 0.19
C SER A 100 13.82 -4.92 -0.06
N CYS A 101 13.26 -5.79 -0.91
CA CYS A 101 11.83 -5.89 -1.15
C CYS A 101 11.44 -7.37 -1.04
N SER A 102 10.59 -7.71 -0.07
CA SER A 102 10.04 -9.07 0.07
C SER A 102 8.55 -9.09 -0.25
N VAL A 103 8.17 -9.98 -1.16
CA VAL A 103 6.78 -10.21 -1.56
C VAL A 103 6.42 -11.64 -1.20
N THR A 104 5.71 -11.84 -0.10
CA THR A 104 5.40 -13.19 0.44
C THR A 104 4.05 -13.72 -0.03
N GLY A 105 3.27 -12.90 -0.74
CA GLY A 105 2.04 -13.26 -1.42
C GLY A 105 1.82 -12.37 -2.63
N SER A 106 1.36 -12.96 -3.72
CA SER A 106 0.95 -12.25 -4.93
C SER A 106 -0.46 -12.71 -5.29
N PRO A 107 -1.26 -11.85 -5.95
CA PRO A 107 -2.39 -12.35 -6.71
C PRO A 107 -1.94 -13.57 -7.56
N PRO A 108 -2.67 -14.70 -7.53
CA PRO A 108 -2.38 -15.85 -8.36
C PRO A 108 -2.53 -15.43 -9.82
N GLU A 109 -1.71 -16.04 -10.70
CA GLU A 109 -1.74 -15.74 -12.14
C GLU A 109 -1.44 -14.26 -12.44
N LEU A 110 -0.35 -13.74 -11.87
CA LEU A 110 0.15 -12.41 -12.21
C LEU A 110 0.27 -12.27 -13.73
N ALA A 111 -0.48 -11.33 -14.29
CA ALA A 111 -0.51 -11.08 -15.72
C ALA A 111 0.61 -10.11 -16.13
N TYR A 112 0.73 -9.00 -15.39
CA TYR A 112 1.78 -8.01 -15.58
C TYR A 112 1.95 -7.14 -14.32
N SER A 113 2.99 -6.33 -14.32
CA SER A 113 3.22 -5.31 -13.30
C SER A 113 3.49 -3.95 -13.94
N LEU A 114 3.10 -2.91 -13.23
CA LEU A 114 3.35 -1.52 -13.58
C LEU A 114 4.19 -0.87 -12.49
N VAL A 115 5.05 0.06 -12.88
CA VAL A 115 5.76 0.96 -11.96
C VAL A 115 5.54 2.39 -12.38
N GLY A 116 5.71 3.32 -11.45
CA GLY A 116 5.60 4.72 -11.78
C GLY A 116 5.48 5.63 -10.57
N THR A 117 4.88 6.79 -10.79
CA THR A 117 4.71 7.79 -9.73
C THR A 117 3.29 8.27 -9.63
N VAL A 118 2.89 8.64 -8.41
CA VAL A 118 1.68 9.42 -8.15
C VAL A 118 2.11 10.75 -7.54
N ARG A 119 1.68 11.85 -8.15
CA ARG A 119 1.96 13.22 -7.69
C ARG A 119 0.73 13.83 -7.06
N HIS A 120 0.93 14.54 -5.95
CA HIS A 120 -0.09 15.37 -5.31
C HIS A 120 0.54 16.63 -4.72
N GLY A 121 0.23 17.79 -5.29
CA GLY A 121 0.92 19.04 -4.94
C GLY A 121 2.43 18.92 -5.22
N THR A 122 3.26 19.09 -4.18
CA THR A 122 4.71 18.91 -4.27
C THR A 122 5.18 17.51 -3.88
N ASP A 123 4.28 16.62 -3.47
CA ASP A 123 4.64 15.29 -3.00
C ASP A 123 4.63 14.30 -4.16
N THR A 124 5.60 13.39 -4.17
CA THR A 124 5.70 12.31 -5.15
C THR A 124 5.84 10.98 -4.43
N VAL A 125 4.96 10.03 -4.78
CA VAL A 125 4.97 8.66 -4.27
C VAL A 125 5.41 7.75 -5.40
N ARG A 126 6.42 6.90 -5.16
CA ARG A 126 6.75 5.81 -6.09
C ARG A 126 5.81 4.66 -5.85
N VAL A 127 5.23 4.12 -6.92
CA VAL A 127 4.22 3.06 -6.84
C VAL A 127 4.63 1.86 -7.68
N CYS A 128 4.35 0.67 -7.16
CA CYS A 128 4.38 -0.58 -7.89
C CYS A 128 2.97 -1.18 -7.85
N VAL A 129 2.50 -1.67 -8.99
CA VAL A 129 1.18 -2.28 -9.14
C VAL A 129 1.33 -3.68 -9.74
N TRP A 130 0.79 -4.67 -9.06
CA TRP A 130 0.68 -6.05 -9.54
C TRP A 130 -0.74 -6.30 -10.01
N VAL A 131 -0.86 -6.75 -11.27
CA VAL A 131 -2.14 -7.00 -11.90
C VAL A 131 -2.27 -8.47 -12.25
N ALA A 132 -3.32 -9.11 -11.74
CA ALA A 132 -3.71 -10.48 -12.08
C ALA A 132 -5.15 -10.52 -12.60
N ALA A 133 -5.58 -11.71 -13.02
CA ALA A 133 -6.94 -11.92 -13.53
C ALA A 133 -8.03 -11.57 -12.50
N THR A 134 -7.77 -11.78 -11.22
CA THR A 134 -8.77 -11.65 -10.14
C THR A 134 -8.56 -10.46 -9.23
N ALA A 135 -7.38 -9.83 -9.24
CA ALA A 135 -7.07 -8.72 -8.35
C ALA A 135 -6.02 -7.76 -8.89
N VAL A 136 -6.07 -6.53 -8.37
CA VAL A 136 -5.02 -5.53 -8.49
C VAL A 136 -4.49 -5.26 -7.08
N HIS A 137 -3.17 -5.23 -6.91
CA HIS A 137 -2.52 -4.80 -5.66
C HIS A 137 -1.52 -3.68 -5.97
N ALA A 138 -1.64 -2.54 -5.30
CA ALA A 138 -0.70 -1.44 -5.41
C ALA A 138 0.01 -1.20 -4.08
N VAL A 139 1.32 -0.92 -4.14
CA VAL A 139 2.10 -0.45 -3.01
C VAL A 139 2.78 0.86 -3.40
N GLY A 140 2.60 1.87 -2.57
CA GLY A 140 3.23 3.18 -2.69
C GLY A 140 4.20 3.43 -1.55
N VAL A 141 5.33 4.06 -1.87
CA VAL A 141 6.32 4.53 -0.91
C VAL A 141 6.55 6.03 -1.11
N ALA A 142 6.31 6.79 -0.05
CA ALA A 142 6.65 8.20 0.05
C ALA A 142 7.87 8.33 0.97
N ASN A 143 9.01 8.65 0.37
CA ASN A 143 10.13 9.24 1.09
C ASN A 143 9.98 10.77 1.06
N THR A 144 10.79 11.51 1.81
CA THR A 144 10.72 12.98 2.00
C THR A 144 11.04 13.81 0.73
N LEU A 145 10.60 13.37 -0.45
CA LEU A 145 10.65 14.12 -1.70
C LEU A 145 9.59 15.23 -1.68
N ARG A 146 9.95 16.38 -1.12
CA ARG A 146 9.32 17.65 -1.50
C ARG A 146 9.87 18.03 -2.86
N SER A 147 9.03 18.04 -3.89
CA SER A 147 9.44 18.27 -5.27
C SER A 147 10.12 19.63 -5.46
N GLY A 148 11.34 19.59 -5.99
CA GLY A 148 12.14 20.73 -6.47
C GLY A 148 13.35 20.32 -7.32
N ARG A 149 13.56 19.02 -7.57
CA ARG A 149 14.61 18.48 -8.46
C ARG A 149 14.05 17.34 -9.33
N PRO A 150 14.54 17.19 -10.57
CA PRO A 150 14.07 16.20 -11.53
C PRO A 150 14.27 14.75 -11.05
N ALA A 151 13.33 13.88 -11.45
CA ALA A 151 13.24 12.46 -11.06
C ALA A 151 14.42 11.57 -11.51
N THR A 152 15.33 12.09 -12.33
CA THR A 152 16.52 11.39 -12.84
C THR A 152 17.73 11.46 -11.92
N ASP A 153 17.72 12.37 -10.94
CA ASP A 153 18.73 12.35 -9.88
C ASP A 153 18.34 11.25 -8.88
N ARG A 154 19.19 10.23 -8.72
CA ARG A 154 19.15 9.35 -7.56
C ARG A 154 19.23 10.21 -6.30
N LEU A 155 18.09 10.57 -5.73
CA LEU A 155 18.04 11.22 -4.44
C LEU A 155 18.21 10.14 -3.37
N PRO A 156 19.20 10.26 -2.49
CA PRO A 156 19.39 9.32 -1.39
C PRO A 156 18.25 9.54 -0.40
N SER A 157 17.51 8.48 -0.05
CA SER A 157 17.08 8.41 1.34
C SER A 157 18.37 8.35 2.15
N THR A 158 18.55 9.24 3.12
CA THR A 158 19.73 9.20 3.98
C THR A 158 19.71 8.02 4.96
N ARG A 159 18.63 7.22 4.96
CA ARG A 159 18.55 5.93 5.64
C ARG A 159 18.10 4.83 4.68
N PRO A 160 18.89 3.76 4.53
CA PRO A 160 18.43 2.49 3.97
C PRO A 160 17.13 2.02 4.62
N PHE A 161 16.24 1.41 3.84
CA PHE A 161 15.02 0.82 4.36
C PHE A 161 14.65 -0.45 3.60
N GLY A 162 14.04 -1.40 4.30
CA GLY A 162 13.40 -2.56 3.70
C GLY A 162 11.91 -2.30 3.46
N LEU A 163 11.36 -2.98 2.46
CA LEU A 163 9.93 -3.06 2.19
C LEU A 163 9.51 -4.54 2.25
N ALA A 164 8.44 -4.83 2.97
CA ALA A 164 7.75 -6.11 2.87
C ALA A 164 6.29 -5.88 2.51
N CYS A 165 5.73 -6.70 1.62
CA CYS A 165 4.32 -6.65 1.30
C CYS A 165 3.75 -8.02 0.94
N SER A 166 2.43 -8.12 0.99
CA SER A 166 1.71 -9.33 0.60
C SER A 166 0.31 -8.99 0.12
N CYS A 167 -0.20 -9.78 -0.82
CA CYS A 167 -1.59 -9.79 -1.25
C CYS A 167 -2.05 -11.24 -1.44
N SER A 168 -3.18 -11.59 -0.83
CA SER A 168 -3.72 -12.95 -0.84
C SER A 168 -5.24 -12.98 -0.62
N VAL A 169 -5.84 -14.13 -0.90
CA VAL A 169 -7.24 -14.38 -0.53
C VAL A 169 -7.29 -14.82 0.94
N SER A 170 -8.13 -14.16 1.73
CA SER A 170 -8.44 -14.57 3.10
C SER A 170 -9.13 -15.93 3.08
N GLY A 171 -8.50 -16.95 3.66
CA GLY A 171 -9.00 -18.33 3.62
C GLY A 171 -7.92 -19.41 3.57
N GLY A 172 -6.66 -19.05 3.37
CA GLY A 172 -5.54 -19.93 3.69
C GLY A 172 -5.52 -20.19 5.20
N SER A 173 -5.84 -21.41 5.61
CA SER A 173 -5.66 -21.87 7.00
C SER A 173 -4.19 -21.73 7.38
N VAL A 174 -3.83 -20.65 8.06
CA VAL A 174 -2.56 -20.59 8.78
C VAL A 174 -2.81 -21.19 10.16
N SER A 175 -2.44 -22.45 10.37
CA SER A 175 -2.41 -23.01 11.72
C SER A 175 -1.40 -22.22 12.55
N GLY A 176 -1.85 -21.61 13.65
CA GLY A 176 -0.99 -20.75 14.49
C GLY A 176 -1.24 -19.24 14.38
N VAL A 177 -2.37 -18.82 13.78
CA VAL A 177 -2.79 -17.39 13.74
C VAL A 177 -2.62 -16.74 15.12
N PRO A 178 -1.92 -15.60 15.22
CA PRO A 178 -1.84 -14.83 16.45
C PRO A 178 -3.25 -14.35 16.79
N VAL A 179 -3.72 -14.69 17.98
CA VAL A 179 -5.00 -14.16 18.50
C VAL A 179 -4.86 -12.64 18.59
N LEU A 180 -5.81 -11.92 18.00
CA LEU A 180 -5.86 -10.46 18.11
C LEU A 180 -6.03 -10.07 19.58
N SER A 181 -5.29 -9.07 20.03
CA SER A 181 -5.47 -8.55 21.39
C SER A 181 -6.89 -7.98 21.57
N ALA A 182 -7.33 -7.78 22.81
CA ALA A 182 -8.60 -7.11 23.07
C ALA A 182 -8.67 -5.69 22.44
N ARG A 183 -7.52 -5.00 22.37
CA ARG A 183 -7.40 -3.65 21.77
C ARG A 183 -7.51 -3.72 20.26
N GLU A 184 -6.86 -4.69 19.62
CA GLU A 184 -6.99 -4.92 18.18
C GLU A 184 -8.41 -5.32 17.80
N SER A 185 -9.01 -6.24 18.58
CA SER A 185 -10.37 -6.74 18.36
C SER A 185 -11.41 -5.61 18.39
N ALA A 186 -11.22 -4.59 19.23
CA ALA A 186 -12.07 -3.41 19.28
C ALA A 186 -12.02 -2.56 17.98
N LEU A 187 -11.00 -2.72 17.15
CA LEU A 187 -10.83 -2.02 15.87
C LEU A 187 -11.31 -2.85 14.66
N VAL A 188 -11.59 -4.13 14.86
CA VAL A 188 -12.06 -5.04 13.81
C VAL A 188 -13.53 -4.78 13.53
N ARG A 189 -13.84 -4.43 12.27
CA ARG A 189 -15.23 -4.21 11.82
C ARG A 189 -15.79 -5.33 10.96
N THR A 190 -14.91 -6.12 10.35
CA THR A 190 -15.25 -7.21 9.44
C THR A 190 -14.26 -8.36 9.62
N PRO A 191 -14.61 -9.60 9.23
CA PRO A 191 -13.67 -10.72 9.21
C PRO A 191 -12.39 -10.41 8.41
N TRP A 192 -12.53 -9.74 7.26
CA TRP A 192 -11.40 -9.35 6.41
C TRP A 192 -10.45 -8.36 7.09
N SER A 193 -10.99 -7.46 7.92
CA SER A 193 -10.21 -6.55 8.76
C SER A 193 -9.41 -7.29 9.84
N ALA A 194 -9.91 -8.42 10.35
CA ALA A 194 -9.14 -9.30 11.22
C ALA A 194 -8.07 -10.06 10.42
N SER A 195 -8.43 -10.66 9.29
CA SER A 195 -7.53 -11.45 8.45
C SER A 195 -6.32 -10.65 7.96
N VAL A 196 -6.53 -9.40 7.51
CA VAL A 196 -5.41 -8.53 7.08
C VAL A 196 -4.46 -8.19 8.23
N ARG A 197 -4.97 -8.01 9.47
CA ARG A 197 -4.13 -7.76 10.65
C ARG A 197 -3.33 -9.01 11.01
N THR A 198 -3.97 -10.16 11.07
CA THR A 198 -3.31 -11.45 11.30
C THR A 198 -2.17 -11.67 10.30
N SER A 199 -2.44 -11.54 9.00
CA SER A 199 -1.42 -11.73 7.97
C SER A 199 -0.29 -10.69 8.08
N ALA A 200 -0.62 -9.43 8.37
CA ALA A 200 0.38 -8.40 8.58
C ALA A 200 1.25 -8.67 9.82
N LYS A 201 0.70 -9.23 10.91
CA LYS A 201 1.46 -9.61 12.12
C LYS A 201 2.50 -10.68 11.81
N GLU A 202 2.16 -11.67 10.99
CA GLU A 202 3.11 -12.71 10.55
C GLU A 202 4.26 -12.12 9.73
N GLY A 203 3.95 -11.24 8.78
CA GLY A 203 4.97 -10.54 8.00
C GLY A 203 5.85 -9.62 8.83
N LEU A 204 5.25 -8.86 9.75
CA LEU A 204 5.97 -7.98 10.67
C LEU A 204 6.84 -8.77 11.65
N ALA A 205 6.39 -9.93 12.13
CA ALA A 205 7.17 -10.81 13.00
C ALA A 205 8.46 -11.29 12.32
N ALA A 206 8.37 -11.68 11.05
CA ALA A 206 9.54 -12.07 10.26
C ALA A 206 10.51 -10.89 10.07
N VAL A 207 10.00 -9.69 9.79
CA VAL A 207 10.81 -8.48 9.60
C VAL A 207 11.47 -8.00 10.89
N LEU A 208 10.74 -8.04 12.01
CA LEU A 208 11.17 -7.53 13.30
C LEU A 208 11.90 -8.59 14.15
N ALA A 209 12.00 -9.82 13.66
CA ALA A 209 12.55 -10.97 14.39
C ALA A 209 11.93 -11.16 15.80
N VAL A 210 10.61 -10.96 15.92
CA VAL A 210 9.85 -11.15 17.17
C VAL A 210 8.72 -12.15 16.98
N ASP A 211 8.23 -12.72 18.08
CA ASP A 211 7.04 -13.54 18.06
C ASP A 211 5.80 -12.72 17.62
N PRO A 212 4.95 -13.22 16.70
CA PRO A 212 3.74 -12.54 16.26
C PRO A 212 2.76 -12.16 17.38
N GLY A 213 2.73 -12.90 18.49
CA GLY A 213 1.90 -12.63 19.65
C GLY A 213 2.33 -11.41 20.46
N ARG A 214 3.57 -10.95 20.28
CA ARG A 214 4.09 -9.70 20.88
C ARG A 214 3.69 -8.45 20.11
N ILE A 215 3.17 -8.61 18.88
CA ILE A 215 2.79 -7.52 17.99
C ILE A 215 1.31 -7.15 18.19
N GLU A 216 1.00 -5.86 18.21
CA GLU A 216 -0.35 -5.33 18.00
C GLU A 216 -0.35 -4.33 16.84
N ILE A 217 -1.39 -4.36 16.00
CA ILE A 217 -1.63 -3.35 14.96
C ILE A 217 -2.86 -2.52 15.33
N LEU A 218 -2.60 -1.32 15.85
CA LEU A 218 -3.61 -0.39 16.35
C LEU A 218 -3.83 0.74 15.35
N SER A 219 -4.76 1.66 15.63
CA SER A 219 -5.08 2.77 14.73
C SER A 219 -5.03 4.11 15.46
N ARG A 220 -4.42 5.13 14.84
CA ARG A 220 -4.34 6.48 15.43
C ARG A 220 -5.61 7.28 15.13
N PRO A 221 -6.27 7.89 16.13
CA PRO A 221 -7.28 8.90 15.87
C PRO A 221 -6.66 10.06 15.11
N VAL A 222 -7.20 10.40 13.94
CA VAL A 222 -6.75 11.56 13.15
C VAL A 222 -7.99 12.37 12.76
N GLY A 223 -8.31 13.37 13.58
CA GLY A 223 -9.41 14.32 13.33
C GLY A 223 -10.77 13.67 13.03
N SER A 224 -11.69 14.47 12.47
CA SER A 224 -13.03 14.07 12.07
C SER A 224 -13.14 13.65 10.59
N ALA A 225 -12.06 13.78 9.81
CA ALA A 225 -12.04 13.56 8.37
C ALA A 225 -10.94 12.57 7.96
N GLY A 226 -11.27 11.28 7.92
CA GLY A 226 -10.39 10.24 7.36
C GLY A 226 -10.16 9.05 8.29
N GLY A 227 -9.86 7.90 7.69
CA GLY A 227 -9.56 6.66 8.41
C GLY A 227 -8.36 6.81 9.35
N HIS A 228 -8.36 6.02 10.42
CA HIS A 228 -7.31 6.02 11.44
C HIS A 228 -6.10 5.22 10.95
N PRO A 229 -4.95 5.86 10.60
CA PRO A 229 -3.81 5.15 10.05
C PRO A 229 -3.30 4.13 11.07
N PRO A 230 -2.93 2.91 10.63
CA PRO A 230 -2.46 1.89 11.53
C PRO A 230 -1.04 2.19 12.01
N TYR A 231 -0.70 1.71 13.21
CA TYR A 231 0.64 1.74 13.77
C TYR A 231 0.94 0.44 14.53
N VAL A 232 2.21 0.08 14.62
CA VAL A 232 2.66 -1.19 15.18
C VAL A 232 3.17 -0.99 16.60
N VAL A 233 2.78 -1.89 17.50
CA VAL A 233 3.25 -1.96 18.89
C VAL A 233 3.87 -3.33 19.13
N VAL A 234 5.03 -3.38 19.78
CA VAL A 234 5.70 -4.59 20.26
C VAL A 234 5.86 -4.48 21.78
N ASP A 235 5.30 -5.43 22.52
CA ASP A 235 5.27 -5.44 24.01
C ASP A 235 4.86 -4.09 24.63
N GLY A 236 3.80 -3.50 24.09
CA GLY A 236 3.27 -2.22 24.59
C GLY A 236 4.06 -0.97 24.16
N ARG A 237 5.16 -1.11 23.42
CA ARG A 237 5.93 0.01 22.86
C ARG A 237 5.74 0.12 21.36
N GLU A 238 5.55 1.33 20.86
CA GLU A 238 5.44 1.54 19.41
C GLU A 238 6.76 1.19 18.70
N ALA A 239 6.66 0.46 17.59
CA ALA A 239 7.80 -0.01 16.81
C ALA A 239 8.19 1.02 15.72
N PRO A 240 9.47 1.09 15.33
CA PRO A 240 9.97 2.02 14.30
C PRO A 240 9.68 1.54 12.87
N VAL A 241 8.44 1.12 12.61
CA VAL A 241 7.97 0.67 11.30
C VAL A 241 6.70 1.40 10.91
N ASP A 242 6.54 1.63 9.62
CA ASP A 242 5.25 2.07 9.07
C ASP A 242 4.54 0.87 8.44
N VAL A 243 3.22 0.79 8.60
CA VAL A 243 2.39 -0.31 8.09
C VAL A 243 1.17 0.24 7.37
N SER A 244 0.75 -0.38 6.27
CA SER A 244 -0.52 -0.10 5.59
C SER A 244 -1.32 -1.38 5.43
N LEU A 245 -2.64 -1.26 5.59
CA LEU A 245 -3.58 -2.37 5.45
C LEU A 245 -4.62 -2.00 4.39
N SER A 246 -5.00 -2.98 3.57
CA SER A 246 -6.14 -2.88 2.66
C SER A 246 -6.86 -4.22 2.54
N HIS A 247 -8.15 -4.17 2.27
CA HIS A 247 -8.91 -5.35 1.88
C HIS A 247 -10.04 -4.95 0.94
N ASP A 248 -10.39 -5.82 0.01
CA ASP A 248 -11.55 -5.67 -0.85
C ASP A 248 -12.21 -7.03 -1.11
N GLY A 249 -13.45 -7.19 -0.63
CA GLY A 249 -14.07 -8.51 -0.52
C GLY A 249 -13.14 -9.49 0.24
N PRO A 250 -12.85 -10.68 -0.31
CA PRO A 250 -11.97 -11.67 0.30
C PRO A 250 -10.48 -11.39 0.03
N TRP A 251 -10.12 -10.36 -0.72
CA TRP A 251 -8.72 -10.00 -0.92
C TRP A 251 -8.22 -9.19 0.26
N ILE A 252 -7.08 -9.57 0.81
CA ILE A 252 -6.36 -8.82 1.84
C ILE A 252 -4.98 -8.46 1.33
N ALA A 253 -4.50 -7.29 1.71
CA ALA A 253 -3.16 -6.85 1.40
C ALA A 253 -2.56 -5.99 2.51
N TRP A 254 -1.26 -6.10 2.70
CA TRP A 254 -0.52 -5.22 3.61
C TRP A 254 0.84 -4.84 3.02
N SER A 255 1.39 -3.74 3.51
CA SER A 255 2.77 -3.33 3.28
C SER A 255 3.38 -2.79 4.56
N CYS A 256 4.69 -2.94 4.74
CA CYS A 256 5.43 -2.26 5.79
C CYS A 256 6.81 -1.80 5.34
N THR A 257 7.26 -0.67 5.89
CA THR A 257 8.63 -0.18 5.72
C THR A 257 9.34 -0.14 7.06
N TYR A 258 10.58 -0.60 7.07
CA TYR A 258 11.38 -0.82 8.28
C TYR A 258 12.84 -0.43 8.07
N ASP A 259 13.56 -0.16 9.16
CA ASP A 259 14.99 0.13 9.11
C ASP A 259 15.76 -1.15 8.79
N SER A 260 16.45 -1.19 7.65
CA SER A 260 17.15 -2.40 7.20
C SER A 260 18.38 -2.75 8.06
N ASN A 261 18.82 -1.85 8.94
CA ASN A 261 19.94 -2.12 9.85
C ASN A 261 19.50 -2.88 11.11
N THR A 262 18.20 -3.15 11.28
CA THR A 262 17.68 -3.85 12.48
C THR A 262 17.77 -5.38 12.41
N THR A 263 18.29 -5.95 11.33
CA THR A 263 18.40 -7.41 11.13
C THR A 263 19.80 -8.00 11.35
N GLU A 264 20.76 -7.24 11.92
CA GLU A 264 22.17 -7.68 12.13
C GLU A 264 22.62 -7.85 13.60
N GLU A 265 21.71 -7.86 14.59
CA GLU A 265 22.05 -8.24 15.99
C GLU A 265 21.53 -9.65 16.34
#